data_AF-A0A940EAL6-F1
#
_entry.id   AF-A0A940EAL6-F1
#
_cell.length_a   1.000
_cell.length_b   1.000
_cell.length_c   1.000
_cell.angle_alpha   90.00
_cell.angle_beta   90.00
_cell.angle_gamma   90.00
#
_symmetry.space_group_name_H-M   'P 1'
#
loop_
_entity.id
_entity.type
_entity.pdbx_description
1 polymer ?
#
loop_
_entity_poly.entity_id
_entity_poly.type
_entity_poly.pdbx_seq_one_letter_code
_entity_poly.pdbx_strand_id
1 'polypeptide(L)' 'MNVFEIVIWAGAALTLAGLAALIWCILTVARARRAGLDDQALRVKMRGVIAVNMGALAASTIGLMLVVVGIFLGK' A
#
# COMPACT_ATOMS: atom_id res chain seq x y z
N MET A 1 -15.73 13.78 -18.73
CA MET A 1 -14.46 13.48 -18.04
C MET A 1 -13.45 13.13 -19.12
N ASN A 2 -12.38 13.89 -19.26
CA ASN A 2 -11.32 13.57 -20.23
C ASN A 2 -10.54 12.34 -19.76
N VAL A 3 -9.90 11.62 -20.68
CA VAL A 3 -9.11 10.41 -20.36
C VAL A 3 -8.06 10.70 -19.28
N PHE A 4 -7.47 11.89 -19.27
CA PHE A 4 -6.50 12.31 -18.24
C PHE A 4 -7.09 12.42 -16.84
N GLU A 5 -8.29 12.96 -16.69
CA GLU A 5 -8.99 13.03 -15.40
C GLU A 5 -9.26 11.64 -14.84
N ILE A 6 -9.61 10.68 -15.70
CA ILE A 6 -9.82 9.28 -15.32
C ILE A 6 -8.52 8.65 -14.81
N VAL A 7 -7.40 8.90 -15.50
CA VAL A 7 -6.07 8.38 -15.09
C VAL A 7 -5.63 8.98 -13.76
N ILE A 8 -5.85 10.29 -13.54
CA ILE A 8 -5.51 10.96 -12.28
C ILE A 8 -6.35 10.40 -11.13
N TRP A 9 -7.67 10.28 -11.31
CA TRP A 9 -8.56 9.75 -10.27
C TRP A 9 -8.30 8.27 -9.97
N ALA A 10 -8.04 7.46 -11.00
CA ALA A 10 -7.67 6.06 -10.84
C ALA A 10 -6.33 5.89 -10.10
N GLY A 11 -5.33 6.69 -10.46
CA GLY A 11 -4.03 6.70 -9.77
C GLY A 11 -4.16 7.14 -8.31
N ALA A 12 -4.98 8.16 -8.02
CA ALA A 12 -5.23 8.65 -6.67
C ALA A 12 -5.94 7.58 -5.82
N ALA A 13 -6.97 6.93 -6.37
CA ALA A 13 -7.66 5.83 -5.71
C ALA A 13 -6.73 4.64 -5.43
N LEU A 14 -5.87 4.28 -6.39
CA LEU A 14 -4.90 3.19 -6.23
C LEU A 14 -3.84 3.51 -5.16
N THR A 15 -3.37 4.76 -5.11
CA THR A 15 -2.42 5.24 -4.08
C THR A 15 -3.06 5.21 -2.70
N LEU A 16 -4.30 5.70 -2.57
CA LEU A 16 -5.06 5.65 -1.31
C LEU A 16 -5.30 4.20 -0.84
N ALA A 17 -5.63 3.29 -1.76
CA ALA A 17 -5.78 1.87 -1.45
C ALA A 17 -4.44 1.26 -0.96
N GLY A 18 -3.32 1.58 -1.63
CA GLY A 18 -1.99 1.16 -1.20
C GLY A 18 -1.60 1.69 0.19
N LEU A 19 -1.93 2.94 0.48
CA LEU A 19 -1.71 3.55 1.79
C LEU A 19 -2.56 2.90 2.89
N ALA A 20 -3.84 2.61 2.59
CA ALA A 20 -4.72 1.91 3.53
C ALA A 20 -4.20 0.50 3.85
N ALA A 21 -3.70 -0.23 2.85
CA ALA A 21 -3.08 -1.53 3.04
C ALA A 21 -1.80 -1.45 3.90
N LEU A 22 -0.99 -0.40 3.71
CA LEU A 22 0.18 -0.10 4.55
C LEU A 22 -0.22 0.13 6.02
N ILE A 23 -1.25 0.95 6.28
CA ILE A 23 -1.76 1.22 7.63
C ILE A 23 -2.25 -0.08 8.28
N TRP A 24 -3.02 -0.90 7.56
CA TRP A 24 -3.48 -2.20 8.04
C TRP A 24 -2.32 -3.13 8.43
N CYS A 25 -1.26 -3.14 7.62
CA CYS A 25 -0.06 -3.91 7.87
C CYS A 25 0.64 -3.45 9.17
N ILE A 26 0.80 -2.14 9.36
CA ILE A 26 1.40 -1.54 10.57
C ILE A 26 0.59 -1.91 11.82
N LEU A 27 -0.74 -1.77 11.77
CA LEU A 27 -1.62 -2.11 12.90
C LEU A 27 -1.56 -3.60 13.25
N THR A 28 -1.49 -4.47 12.23
CA THR A 28 -1.38 -5.93 12.41
C THR A 28 -0.08 -6.30 13.12
N VAL A 29 1.05 -5.69 12.74
CA VAL A 29 2.35 -5.90 13.40
C VAL A 29 2.36 -5.34 14.81
N ALA A 30 1.88 -4.10 14.99
CA ALA A 30 1.83 -3.46 16.30
C ALA A 30 1.00 -4.28 17.29
N ARG A 31 -0.12 -4.85 16.84
CA ARG A 31 -0.97 -5.74 17.63
C ARG A 31 -0.29 -7.09 17.92
N ALA A 32 0.38 -7.69 16.94
CA ALA A 32 1.12 -8.94 17.14
C ALA A 32 2.29 -8.76 18.12
N ARG A 33 3.02 -7.63 18.03
CA ARG A 33 4.10 -7.29 18.97
C ARG A 33 3.58 -7.05 20.39
N ARG A 34 2.44 -6.37 20.55
CA ARG A 34 1.82 -6.13 21.87
C ARG A 34 1.27 -7.40 22.51
N ALA A 35 0.87 -8.39 21.71
CA ALA A 35 0.32 -9.64 22.20
C ALA A 35 1.39 -10.63 22.72
N GLY A 36 2.68 -10.29 22.68
CA GLY A 36 3.75 -11.11 23.25
C GLY A 36 3.78 -12.54 22.69
N LEU A 37 3.54 -12.70 21.39
CA LEU A 37 3.55 -14.02 20.76
C LEU A 37 4.94 -14.66 20.86
N ASP A 38 4.94 -15.95 21.20
CA ASP A 38 6.10 -16.83 21.22
C ASP A 38 6.97 -16.69 19.96
N ASP A 39 8.29 -16.73 20.13
CA ASP A 39 9.31 -16.32 19.15
C ASP A 39 9.19 -17.05 17.79
N GLN A 40 8.69 -18.28 17.82
CA GLN A 40 8.38 -19.11 16.66
C GLN A 40 7.18 -18.57 15.87
N ALA A 41 6.08 -18.25 16.57
CA ALA A 41 4.84 -17.75 15.97
C ALA A 41 5.02 -16.32 15.41
N LEU A 42 5.83 -15.50 16.08
CA LEU A 42 6.13 -14.14 15.63
C LEU A 42 6.88 -14.13 14.28
N ARG A 43 7.82 -15.06 14.10
CA ARG A 43 8.64 -15.17 12.89
C ARG A 43 7.83 -15.59 11.67
N VAL A 44 6.90 -16.54 11.85
CA VAL A 44 5.95 -16.96 10.80
C VAL A 44 5.04 -15.79 10.41
N LYS A 45 4.51 -15.06 11.40
CA LYS A 45 3.60 -13.93 11.14
C LYS A 45 4.32 -12.75 10.49
N MET A 46 5.55 -12.46 10.88
CA MET A 46 6.38 -11.42 10.26
C MET A 46 6.62 -11.65 8.77
N ARG A 47 6.88 -12.89 8.34
CA ARG A 47 7.11 -13.20 6.91
C ARG A 47 5.90 -12.84 6.05
N GLY A 48 4.69 -13.19 6.49
CA GLY A 48 3.45 -12.86 5.77
C GLY A 48 3.19 -11.35 5.71
N VAL A 49 3.41 -10.66 6.83
CA VAL A 49 3.25 -9.20 6.90
C VAL A 49 4.24 -8.49 5.99
N ILE A 50 5.52 -8.90 5.96
CA ILE A 50 6.54 -8.26 5.11
C ILE A 50 6.17 -8.39 3.63
N ALA A 51 5.66 -9.55 3.20
CA ALA A 51 5.16 -9.74 1.84
C ALA A 51 3.98 -8.79 1.52
N VAL A 52 3.02 -8.64 2.44
CA VAL A 52 1.90 -7.70 2.28
C VAL A 52 2.38 -6.25 2.25
N ASN A 53 3.35 -5.88 3.08
CA ASN A 53 3.93 -4.52 3.09
C ASN A 53 4.64 -4.22 1.76
N MET A 54 5.48 -5.13 1.28
CA MET A 54 6.16 -4.99 -0.03
C MET A 54 5.15 -4.87 -1.17
N GLY A 55 4.07 -5.67 -1.15
CA GLY A 55 2.99 -5.55 -2.14
C GLY A 55 2.25 -4.21 -2.05
N ALA A 56 1.94 -3.75 -0.84
CA ALA A 56 1.28 -2.45 -0.62
C ALA A 56 2.17 -1.27 -1.04
N LEU A 57 3.46 -1.34 -0.76
CA LEU A 57 4.44 -0.35 -1.20
C LEU A 57 4.50 -0.28 -2.73
N ALA A 58 4.61 -1.42 -3.41
CA ALA A 58 4.62 -1.50 -4.87
C ALA A 58 3.32 -0.96 -5.50
N ALA A 59 2.16 -1.29 -4.92
CA ALA A 59 0.88 -0.75 -5.37
C ALA A 59 0.82 0.78 -5.20
N SER A 60 1.32 1.29 -4.08
CA SER A 60 1.35 2.73 -3.79
C SER A 60 2.29 3.50 -4.73
N THR A 61 3.47 2.95 -5.04
CA THR A 61 4.42 3.58 -5.98
C THR A 61 3.90 3.57 -7.41
N ILE A 62 3.24 2.49 -7.86
CA ILE A 62 2.60 2.41 -9.18
C ILE A 62 1.45 3.42 -9.28
N GLY A 63 0.59 3.51 -8.25
CA GLY A 63 -0.47 4.50 -8.18
C GLY A 63 0.05 5.94 -8.28
N LEU A 64 1.10 6.26 -7.52
CA LEU A 64 1.72 7.59 -7.57
C LEU A 64 2.30 7.89 -8.95
N MET A 65 2.99 6.94 -9.58
CA MET A 65 3.50 7.12 -10.94
C MET A 65 2.38 7.37 -11.95
N LEU A 66 1.25 6.67 -11.86
CA LEU A 66 0.09 6.92 -12.72
C LEU A 66 -0.50 8.33 -12.53
N VAL A 67 -0.58 8.81 -11.29
CA VAL A 67 -1.02 10.20 -11.01
C VAL A 67 -0.07 11.20 -11.65
N VAL A 68 1.23 11.03 -11.42
CA VAL A 68 2.27 11.93 -11.95
C VAL A 68 2.21 11.95 -13.48
N VAL A 69 2.19 10.79 -14.13
CA VAL A 69 2.06 10.70 -15.60
C VAL A 69 0.77 11.36 -16.06
N GLY A 70 -0.37 11.11 -15.42
CA GLY A 70 -1.65 11.73 -15.76
C GLY A 70 -1.63 13.27 -15.70
N ILE A 71 -0.97 13.84 -14.67
CA ILE A 71 -0.79 15.29 -14.52
C ILE A 71 0.12 15.86 -15.61
N PHE A 72 1.22 15.18 -15.93
CA PHE A 72 2.18 15.65 -16.95
C PHE A 72 1.61 15.58 -18.36
N LEU A 73 0.82 14.54 -18.65
CA LEU A 73 0.32 14.24 -19.99
C LEU A 73 -1.04 14.93 -20.27
N GLY A 74 -1.77 15.30 -19.21
CA GLY A 74 -3.01 16.07 -19.27
C GLY A 74 -2.83 17.60 -19.17
N LYS A 75 -1.60 18.05 -19.00
CA LYS A 75 -1.17 19.42 -19.34
C LYS A 75 -0.92 19.52 -20.84
#